data_AF-A0A3D2TFV6-F1
#
_entry.id   AF-A0A3D2TFV6-F1
#
_cell.length_a   1.000
_cell.length_b   1.000
_cell.length_c   1.000
_cell.angle_alpha   90.00
_cell.angle_beta   90.00
_cell.angle_gamma   90.00
#
_symmetry.space_group_name_H-M   'P 1'
#
loop_
_entity.id
_entity.type
_entity.pdbx_description
1 polymer ?
#
loop_
_entity_poly.entity_id
_entity_poly.type
_entity_poly.pdbx_seq_one_letter_code
_entity_poly.pdbx_strand_id
1 'polypeptide(L)'
;MPPDYSLLTKLLSELRQAGGRLWLENGQLRCDAPKNALSKTLKQQLRDHKPAIEALLRSSRLSDSGSWEADAVLPPTIKPQGKRQAPVNTPKNVLLTGATGFLGSYLLTELLKQTEAKVYCLVRSVSESRGSE
;
A
#
# COMPACT_ATOMS: atom_id res chain seq x y z
N MET A 1 12.73 -22.54 -18.00
CA MET A 1 13.28 -22.05 -16.73
C MET A 1 12.68 -20.68 -16.45
N PRO A 2 12.04 -20.44 -15.30
CA PRO A 2 11.68 -19.08 -14.91
C PRO A 2 12.95 -18.24 -14.74
N PRO A 3 12.95 -16.95 -15.09
CA PRO A 3 14.06 -16.05 -14.79
C PRO A 3 14.39 -16.05 -13.29
N ASP A 4 15.67 -15.94 -12.94
CA ASP A 4 16.06 -15.71 -11.54
C ASP A 4 15.66 -14.29 -11.13
N TYR A 5 14.47 -14.17 -10.55
CA TYR A 5 13.91 -12.89 -10.08
C TYR A 5 14.50 -12.43 -8.75
N SER A 6 15.31 -13.24 -8.07
CA SER A 6 15.81 -12.91 -6.72
C SER A 6 16.68 -11.64 -6.72
N LEU A 7 17.53 -11.51 -7.74
CA LEU A 7 18.43 -10.37 -7.91
C LEU A 7 17.65 -9.11 -8.31
N LEU A 8 16.59 -9.27 -9.11
CA LEU A 8 15.71 -8.18 -9.53
C LEU A 8 14.85 -7.65 -8.37
N THR A 9 14.28 -8.56 -7.56
CA THR A 9 13.51 -8.18 -6.36
C THR A 9 14.38 -7.44 -5.35
N LYS A 10 15.63 -7.90 -5.15
CA LYS A 10 16.59 -7.22 -4.27
C LYS A 10 16.92 -5.80 -4.78
N LEU A 11 17.20 -5.67 -6.07
CA LEU A 11 17.47 -4.39 -6.73
C LEU A 11 16.30 -3.39 -6.58
N LEU A 12 15.07 -3.82 -6.82
CA LEU A 12 13.88 -2.98 -6.70
C LEU A 12 13.60 -2.60 -5.24
N SER A 13 13.87 -3.50 -4.30
CA SER A 13 13.78 -3.23 -2.86
C SER A 13 14.78 -2.17 -2.42
N GLU A 14 16.05 -2.29 -2.84
CA GLU A 14 17.10 -1.31 -2.56
C GLU A 14 16.75 0.08 -3.12
N LEU A 15 16.21 0.14 -4.35
CA LEU A 15 15.76 1.41 -4.93
C LEU A 15 14.60 2.04 -4.14
N ARG A 16 13.62 1.23 -3.71
CA ARG A 16 12.49 1.70 -2.91
C ARG A 16 12.94 2.22 -1.54
N GLN A 17 13.87 1.54 -0.89
CA GLN A 17 14.46 1.97 0.39
C GLN A 17 15.22 3.28 0.24
N ALA A 18 15.87 3.50 -0.90
CA ALA A 18 16.53 4.75 -1.24
C ALA A 18 15.55 5.88 -1.65
N GLY A 19 14.23 5.62 -1.64
CA GLY A 19 13.19 6.59 -2.02
C GLY A 19 13.04 6.79 -3.53
N GLY A 20 13.61 5.91 -4.35
CA GLY A 20 13.50 5.96 -5.79
C GLY A 20 12.22 5.32 -6.33
N ARG A 21 11.77 5.76 -7.49
CA ARG A 21 10.58 5.28 -8.22
C ARG A 21 10.95 4.98 -9.66
N LEU A 22 10.40 3.91 -10.22
CA LEU A 22 10.51 3.55 -11.63
C LEU A 22 9.12 3.51 -12.26
N TRP A 23 9.00 4.01 -13.49
CA TRP A 23 7.79 3.89 -14.29
C TRP A 23 8.13 3.86 -15.77
N LEU A 24 7.16 3.49 -16.61
CA LEU A 24 7.28 3.58 -18.05
C LEU A 24 6.60 4.86 -18.56
N GLU A 25 7.27 5.60 -19.43
CA GLU A 25 6.70 6.77 -20.08
C GLU A 25 7.00 6.67 -21.57
N ASN A 26 5.96 6.66 -22.41
CA ASN A 26 6.09 6.45 -23.86
C ASN A 26 6.95 5.22 -24.24
N GLY A 27 6.81 4.13 -23.46
CA GLY A 27 7.56 2.90 -23.64
C GLY A 27 9.01 2.91 -23.12
N GLN A 28 9.47 4.03 -22.55
CA GLN A 28 10.82 4.18 -21.99
C GLN A 28 10.81 4.07 -20.46
N LEU A 29 11.80 3.36 -19.91
CA LEU A 29 12.03 3.31 -18.47
C LEU A 29 12.49 4.67 -17.92
N ARG A 30 11.72 5.22 -16.98
CA ARG A 30 12.01 6.42 -16.21
C ARG A 30 12.33 6.05 -14.77
N CYS A 31 13.23 6.83 -14.16
CA CYS A 31 13.61 6.71 -12.76
C CYS A 31 13.62 8.10 -12.14
N ASP A 32 12.92 8.25 -11.01
CA ASP A 32 13.07 9.40 -10.11
C ASP A 32 13.72 8.91 -8.82
N ALA A 33 14.66 9.67 -8.29
CA ALA A 33 15.31 9.37 -7.03
C ALA A 33 16.01 10.62 -6.48
N PRO A 34 16.14 10.74 -5.15
CA PRO A 34 16.95 11.78 -4.52
C PRO A 34 18.38 11.82 -5.08
N LYS A 35 19.01 13.00 -5.15
CA LYS A 35 20.34 13.19 -5.78
C LYS A 35 21.46 12.26 -5.25
N ASN A 36 21.31 11.73 -4.03
CA ASN A 36 22.28 10.82 -3.39
C ASN A 36 21.78 9.38 -3.24
N ALA A 37 20.54 9.09 -3.64
CA ALA A 37 19.92 7.77 -3.50
C ALA A 37 20.48 6.75 -4.51
N LEU A 38 20.88 7.22 -5.69
CA LEU A 38 21.39 6.38 -6.76
C LEU A 38 22.92 6.26 -6.68
N SER A 39 23.38 5.28 -5.90
CA SER A 39 24.80 4.89 -5.89
C SER A 39 25.25 4.48 -7.30
N LYS A 40 26.57 4.58 -7.59
CA LYS A 40 27.11 4.17 -8.89
C LYS A 40 26.77 2.72 -9.22
N THR A 41 26.83 1.85 -8.21
CA THR A 41 26.48 0.43 -8.31
C THR A 41 25.01 0.24 -8.66
N LEU A 42 24.11 0.95 -7.98
CA LEU A 42 22.67 0.86 -8.22
C LEU A 42 22.31 1.33 -9.64
N LYS A 43 22.93 2.42 -10.12
CA LYS A 43 22.76 2.88 -11.52
C LYS A 43 23.22 1.83 -12.53
N GLN A 44 24.32 1.14 -12.25
CA GLN A 44 24.84 0.11 -13.15
C GLN A 44 23.90 -1.10 -13.18
N GLN A 45 23.46 -1.60 -12.02
CA GLN A 45 22.53 -2.73 -11.95
C GLN A 45 21.18 -2.43 -12.62
N LEU A 46 20.65 -1.20 -12.51
CA LEU A 46 19.45 -0.77 -13.22
C LEU A 46 19.63 -0.76 -14.74
N ARG A 47 20.83 -0.43 -15.25
CA ARG A 47 21.15 -0.49 -16.68
C ARG A 47 21.27 -1.93 -17.16
N ASP A 48 22.00 -2.77 -16.42
CA ASP A 48 22.26 -4.17 -16.79
C ASP A 48 20.96 -4.99 -16.85
N HIS A 49 20.00 -4.67 -15.99
CA HIS A 49 18.71 -5.36 -15.92
C HIS A 49 17.56 -4.58 -16.59
N LYS A 50 17.86 -3.50 -17.35
CA LYS A 50 16.85 -2.65 -17.98
C LYS A 50 15.77 -3.43 -18.77
N PRO A 51 16.11 -4.41 -19.64
CA PRO A 51 15.10 -5.16 -20.39
C PRO A 51 14.16 -5.97 -19.48
N ALA A 52 14.70 -6.56 -18.41
CA ALA A 52 13.92 -7.31 -17.43
C ALA A 52 13.00 -6.40 -16.61
N ILE A 53 13.48 -5.20 -16.23
CA ILE A 53 12.69 -4.18 -15.53
C ILE A 53 11.56 -3.68 -16.44
N GLU A 54 11.84 -3.40 -17.72
CA GLU A 54 10.82 -2.98 -18.68
C GLU A 54 9.77 -4.07 -18.90
N ALA A 55 10.18 -5.33 -19.06
CA ALA A 55 9.26 -6.47 -19.19
C ALA A 55 8.37 -6.61 -17.94
N LEU A 56 8.97 -6.51 -16.74
CA LEU A 56 8.24 -6.54 -15.48
C LEU A 56 7.23 -5.40 -15.39
N LEU A 57 7.64 -4.15 -15.66
CA LEU A 57 6.76 -2.99 -15.59
C LEU A 57 5.65 -3.01 -16.64
N ARG A 58 5.89 -3.61 -17.81
CA ARG A 58 4.84 -3.86 -18.82
C ARG A 58 3.84 -4.90 -18.31
N SER A 59 4.33 -6.00 -17.72
CA SER A 59 3.45 -7.01 -17.13
C SER A 59 2.66 -6.51 -15.93
N SER A 60 3.23 -5.61 -15.11
CA SER A 60 2.52 -4.98 -13.99
C SER A 60 1.60 -3.83 -14.45
N ARG A 61 1.76 -3.29 -15.66
CA ARG A 61 0.77 -2.38 -16.27
C ARG A 61 -0.43 -3.08 -16.88
N LEU A 62 -0.33 -4.37 -17.17
CA LEU A 62 -1.51 -5.18 -17.50
C LEU A 62 -2.46 -5.30 -16.29
N SER A 63 -1.98 -5.02 -15.07
CA SER A 63 -2.83 -4.81 -13.88
C SER A 63 -3.31 -3.36 -13.67
N ASP A 64 -2.69 -2.35 -14.30
CA ASP A 64 -3.16 -0.94 -14.25
C ASP A 64 -4.17 -0.60 -15.36
N SER A 65 -4.38 -1.50 -16.32
CA SER A 65 -5.56 -1.49 -17.20
C SER A 65 -6.66 -2.44 -16.70
N GLY A 66 -6.58 -2.88 -15.44
CA GLY A 66 -7.69 -3.53 -14.76
C GLY A 66 -8.71 -2.46 -14.38
N SER A 67 -9.89 -2.55 -14.96
CA SER A 67 -11.08 -1.88 -14.44
C SER A 67 -11.14 -2.17 -12.93
N TRP A 68 -11.09 -1.18 -12.06
CA TRP A 68 -11.24 -1.38 -10.60
C TRP A 68 -12.55 -2.12 -10.28
N GLU A 69 -13.52 -2.05 -11.20
CA GLU A 69 -14.75 -2.82 -11.25
C GLU A 69 -14.50 -4.33 -11.20
N ALA A 70 -13.45 -4.84 -11.85
CA ALA A 70 -13.09 -6.26 -11.78
C ALA A 70 -12.54 -6.63 -10.39
N ASP A 71 -11.73 -5.76 -9.77
CA ASP A 71 -11.19 -5.95 -8.42
C ASP A 71 -12.28 -5.81 -7.33
N ALA A 72 -13.37 -5.10 -7.63
CA ALA A 72 -14.51 -4.94 -6.74
C ALA A 72 -15.42 -6.18 -6.66
N VAL A 73 -15.31 -7.12 -7.62
CA VAL A 73 -16.10 -8.37 -7.62
C VAL A 73 -15.42 -9.42 -6.75
N LEU A 74 -16.04 -9.74 -5.62
CA LEU A 74 -15.52 -10.79 -4.73
C LEU A 74 -15.72 -12.20 -5.33
N PRO A 75 -14.77 -13.14 -5.11
CA PRO A 75 -14.97 -14.56 -5.41
C PRO A 75 -16.23 -15.12 -4.72
N PRO A 76 -16.95 -16.06 -5.34
CA PRO A 76 -18.22 -16.59 -4.81
C PRO A 76 -18.09 -17.33 -3.48
N THR A 77 -16.86 -17.70 -3.09
CA THR A 77 -16.53 -18.29 -1.80
C THR A 77 -16.47 -17.26 -0.66
N ILE A 78 -16.26 -15.98 -0.98
CA ILE A 78 -16.23 -14.89 -0.01
C ILE A 78 -17.65 -14.33 0.11
N LYS A 79 -18.41 -14.89 1.06
CA LYS A 79 -19.74 -14.41 1.42
C LYS A 79 -19.78 -14.05 2.90
N PRO A 80 -20.49 -12.98 3.30
CA PRO A 80 -20.73 -12.70 4.70
C PRO A 80 -21.41 -13.91 5.35
N GLN A 81 -20.81 -14.43 6.41
CA GLN A 81 -21.42 -15.50 7.20
C GLN A 81 -22.23 -14.86 8.33
N GLY A 82 -23.52 -15.18 8.40
CA GLY A 82 -24.42 -14.72 9.47
C GLY A 82 -25.52 -13.77 9.01
N LYS A 83 -26.41 -13.43 9.94
CA LYS A 83 -27.51 -12.51 9.70
C LYS A 83 -26.97 -11.08 9.69
N ARG A 84 -27.35 -10.29 8.68
CA ARG A 84 -27.09 -8.85 8.67
C ARG A 84 -27.75 -8.24 9.90
N GLN A 85 -26.97 -7.61 10.76
CA GLN A 85 -27.51 -6.90 11.91
C GLN A 85 -28.11 -5.57 11.45
N ALA A 86 -29.15 -5.12 12.16
CA ALA A 86 -29.72 -3.81 11.93
C ALA A 86 -28.67 -2.72 12.23
N PRO A 87 -28.73 -1.57 11.54
CA PRO A 87 -27.89 -0.43 11.87
C PRO A 87 -28.04 -0.04 13.35
N VAL A 88 -26.92 0.25 14.00
CA VAL A 88 -26.90 0.74 15.39
C VAL A 88 -26.88 2.26 15.35
N ASN A 89 -27.94 2.91 15.85
CA ASN A 89 -28.03 4.37 15.87
C ASN A 89 -27.13 5.00 16.95
N THR A 90 -26.86 4.26 18.03
CA THR A 90 -26.06 4.72 19.17
C THR A 90 -25.02 3.65 19.54
N PRO A 91 -23.86 3.64 18.86
CA PRO A 91 -22.84 2.63 19.12
C PRO A 91 -22.24 2.83 20.52
N LYS A 92 -22.17 1.74 21.30
CA LYS A 92 -21.46 1.75 22.60
C LYS A 92 -19.95 1.56 22.45
N ASN A 93 -19.54 0.86 21.40
CA ASN A 93 -18.15 0.53 21.11
C ASN A 93 -17.90 0.74 19.61
N VAL A 94 -16.79 1.38 19.26
CA VAL A 94 -16.37 1.64 17.88
C VAL A 94 -14.94 1.12 17.69
N LEU A 95 -14.71 0.29 16.68
CA LEU A 95 -13.35 -0.06 16.24
C LEU A 95 -12.97 0.85 15.07
N LEU A 96 -12.04 1.77 15.30
CA LEU A 96 -11.53 2.70 14.29
C LEU A 96 -10.18 2.20 13.76
N THR A 97 -10.12 1.96 12.45
CA THR A 97 -8.86 1.68 11.74
C THR A 97 -8.37 2.95 11.05
N GLY A 98 -7.05 3.11 10.92
CA GLY A 98 -6.48 4.29 10.28
C GLY A 98 -6.66 5.59 11.07
N ALA A 99 -6.80 5.50 12.40
CA ALA A 99 -7.00 6.64 13.30
C ALA A 99 -5.88 7.70 13.19
N THR A 100 -4.66 7.30 12.84
CA THR A 100 -3.51 8.19 12.62
C THR A 100 -3.39 8.72 11.19
N GLY A 101 -4.36 8.41 10.32
CA GLY A 101 -4.40 8.87 8.93
C GLY A 101 -5.05 10.24 8.78
N PHE A 102 -5.04 10.76 7.55
CA PHE A 102 -5.58 12.08 7.21
C PHE A 102 -7.03 12.25 7.70
N LEU A 103 -7.97 11.42 7.24
CA LEU A 103 -9.38 11.49 7.66
C LEU A 103 -9.60 10.92 9.07
N GLY A 104 -8.85 9.86 9.43
CA GLY A 104 -9.10 9.11 10.66
C GLY A 104 -8.94 9.93 11.94
N SER A 105 -8.00 10.88 11.96
CA SER A 105 -7.75 11.76 13.11
C SER A 105 -8.93 12.70 13.39
N TYR A 106 -9.54 13.25 12.34
CA TYR A 106 -10.75 14.07 12.45
C TYR A 106 -11.97 13.22 12.82
N LEU A 107 -12.11 12.02 12.25
CA LEU A 107 -13.18 11.09 12.63
C LEU A 107 -13.10 10.70 14.10
N LEU A 108 -11.90 10.39 14.62
CA LEU A 108 -11.70 10.11 16.03
C LEU A 108 -12.12 11.30 16.90
N THR A 109 -11.70 12.50 16.51
CA THR A 109 -12.05 13.74 17.23
C THR A 109 -13.57 13.92 17.33
N GLU A 110 -14.29 13.74 16.23
CA GLU A 110 -15.75 13.90 16.22
C GLU A 110 -16.46 12.75 16.93
N LEU A 111 -15.99 11.51 16.83
CA LEU A 111 -16.54 10.38 17.58
C LEU A 111 -16.42 10.60 19.09
N LEU A 112 -15.30 11.13 19.57
CA LEU A 112 -15.09 11.44 20.99
C LEU A 112 -15.94 12.62 21.48
N LYS A 113 -16.23 13.60 20.61
CA LYS A 113 -17.03 14.78 20.97
C LYS A 113 -18.53 14.54 20.92
N GLN A 114 -18.99 13.76 19.93
CA GLN A 114 -20.41 13.65 19.60
C GLN A 114 -21.05 12.37 20.13
N THR A 115 -20.26 11.44 20.68
CA THR A 115 -20.77 10.16 21.17
C THR A 115 -20.19 9.81 22.52
N GLU A 116 -20.90 8.96 23.27
CA GLU A 116 -20.39 8.31 24.48
C GLU A 116 -19.73 6.95 24.17
N ALA A 117 -19.45 6.67 22.88
CA ALA A 117 -18.91 5.40 22.47
C ALA A 117 -17.47 5.23 22.95
N LYS A 118 -17.13 4.04 23.44
CA LYS A 118 -15.73 3.67 23.65
C LYS A 118 -15.08 3.39 22.30
N VAL A 119 -14.11 4.22 21.92
CA VAL A 119 -13.40 4.09 20.64
C VAL A 119 -12.11 3.31 20.84
N TYR A 120 -11.96 2.20 20.12
CA TYR A 120 -10.77 1.36 20.06
C TYR A 120 -10.03 1.66 18.76
N CYS A 121 -8.82 2.19 18.86
CA CYS A 121 -8.02 2.54 17.68
C CYS A 121 -7.01 1.44 17.38
N LEU A 122 -7.09 0.84 16.20
CA LEU A 122 -6.05 -0.08 15.71
C LEU A 122 -4.93 0.74 15.05
N VAL A 123 -3.79 0.83 15.74
CA VAL A 123 -2.61 1.58 15.30
C VAL A 123 -1.46 0.63 15.02
N ARG A 124 -0.72 0.86 13.93
CA ARG A 124 0.54 0.15 13.66
C ARG A 124 1.64 0.84 14.45
N SER A 125 2.17 0.18 15.47
CA SER A 125 3.27 0.69 16.31
C SER A 125 4.25 -0.43 16.65
N VAL A 126 5.49 -0.07 16.95
CA VAL A 126 6.54 -1.00 17.43
C VAL A 126 6.40 -1.33 18.92
N SER A 127 5.53 -0.62 19.63
CA SER A 127 5.28 -0.78 21.08
C SER A 127 3.97 -0.08 21.46
N GLU A 128 3.29 -0.56 22.50
CA GLU A 128 2.05 0.05 22.99
C GLU A 128 2.21 1.52 23.38
N SER A 129 3.29 1.87 24.11
CA SER A 129 3.55 3.24 24.58
C SER A 129 3.61 4.28 23.45
N ARG A 130 4.28 3.95 22.33
CA ARG A 130 4.33 4.80 21.12
C ARG A 130 3.02 4.84 20.34
N GLY A 131 2.10 3.90 20.58
CA GLY A 131 0.79 3.86 19.93
C GLY A 131 -0.26 4.71 20.64
N SER A 132 0.04 5.15 21.88
CA SER A 132 -0.82 6.00 22.72
C SER A 132 -0.41 7.46 22.77
N GLU A 133 0.70 7.84 22.13
CA GLU A 133 1.16 9.24 21.96
C GLU A 133 0.40 10.00 20.87
#